data_AF-A0AAV0MAL1-F1
#
_entry.id   AF-A0AAV0MAL1-F1
#
_cell.length_a   1.000
_cell.length_b   1.000
_cell.length_c   1.000
_cell.angle_alpha   90.00
_cell.angle_beta   90.00
_cell.angle_gamma   90.00
#
_symmetry.space_group_name_H-M   'P 1'
#
loop_
_entity.id
_entity.type
_entity.pdbx_description
1 polymer ?
#
loop_
_entity_poly.entity_id
_entity_poly.type
_entity_poly.pdbx_seq_one_letter_code
_entity_poly.pdbx_strand_id
1 'polypeptide(L)'
;MASGILLAVSLLTSFLIAISTFLASRILNSRRHRKRAVGFFHPYTNDGGGGERVLWCAVKAIQEEIPDIDCIVYTGDHDASPQSLAARATDRFGVQLLRPPKAVHLYKRKWVEESTYPRFTMIGQSLGSILLSWEALSSFTPLHYFDTSGYAFTYPIARLFGCKVVCYTHYPTISLDMISRVRRRSSMYNNDASIARR
;
A
#
# COMPACT_ATOMS: atom_id res chain seq x y z
N MET A 1 -20.89 -27.42 32.63
CA MET A 1 -20.12 -26.19 32.31
C MET A 1 -18.78 -26.50 31.66
N ALA A 2 -17.94 -27.39 32.21
CA ALA A 2 -16.63 -27.73 31.64
C ALA A 2 -16.66 -28.30 30.21
N SER A 3 -17.63 -29.16 29.88
CA SER A 3 -17.78 -29.74 28.54
C SER A 3 -18.10 -28.72 27.44
N GLY A 4 -18.94 -27.73 27.74
CA GLY A 4 -19.29 -26.65 26.81
C GLY A 4 -18.11 -25.71 26.54
N ILE A 5 -17.30 -25.43 27.56
CA ILE A 5 -16.08 -24.61 27.42
C ILE A 5 -15.05 -25.35 26.54
N LEU A 6 -14.85 -26.66 26.78
CA LEU A 6 -13.89 -27.45 26.00
C LEU A 6 -14.27 -27.53 24.52
N LEU A 7 -15.58 -27.66 24.22
CA LEU A 7 -16.09 -27.66 22.85
C LEU A 7 -15.91 -26.30 22.17
N ALA A 8 -16.24 -25.20 22.88
CA ALA A 8 -16.06 -23.85 22.35
C ALA A 8 -14.59 -23.55 22.03
N VAL A 9 -13.66 -23.95 22.91
CA VAL A 9 -12.22 -23.81 22.68
C VAL A 9 -11.79 -24.62 21.46
N SER A 10 -12.21 -25.87 21.35
CA SER A 10 -11.85 -26.75 20.22
C SER A 10 -12.38 -26.25 18.87
N LEU A 11 -13.60 -25.69 18.85
CA LEU A 11 -14.17 -25.06 17.64
C LEU A 11 -13.38 -23.80 17.26
N LEU A 12 -13.06 -22.95 18.23
CA LEU A 12 -12.27 -21.75 17.99
C LEU A 12 -10.87 -22.09 17.46
N THR A 13 -10.17 -23.06 18.06
CA THR A 13 -8.85 -23.48 17.60
C THR A 13 -8.91 -24.07 16.19
N SER A 14 -9.91 -24.90 15.89
CA SER A 14 -10.09 -25.49 14.55
C SER A 14 -10.36 -24.42 13.50
N PHE A 15 -11.18 -23.43 13.84
CA PHE A 15 -11.46 -22.28 12.98
C PHE A 15 -10.19 -21.44 12.71
N LEU A 16 -9.39 -21.16 13.75
CA LEU A 16 -8.13 -20.44 13.60
C LEU A 16 -7.11 -21.20 12.74
N ILE A 17 -7.02 -22.53 12.89
CA ILE A 17 -6.16 -23.38 12.04
C ILE A 17 -6.66 -23.36 10.59
N ALA A 18 -7.97 -23.46 10.36
CA ALA A 18 -8.55 -23.41 9.02
C ALA A 18 -8.26 -22.07 8.32
N ILE A 19 -8.39 -20.94 9.03
CA ILE A 19 -8.02 -19.62 8.49
C ILE A 19 -6.53 -19.56 8.21
N SER A 20 -5.70 -20.01 9.14
CA SER A 20 -4.24 -19.95 9.00
C SER A 20 -3.75 -20.77 7.80
N THR A 21 -4.30 -21.97 7.62
CA THR A 21 -3.97 -22.83 6.47
C THR A 21 -4.49 -22.25 5.15
N PHE A 22 -5.69 -21.66 5.14
CA PHE A 22 -6.23 -20.96 3.97
C PHE A 22 -5.34 -19.77 3.56
N LEU A 23 -4.98 -18.90 4.51
CA LEU A 23 -4.11 -17.75 4.24
C LEU A 23 -2.72 -18.19 3.79
N ALA A 24 -2.13 -19.20 4.45
CA ALA A 24 -0.84 -19.76 4.06
C ALA A 24 -0.89 -20.35 2.64
N SER A 25 -1.95 -21.10 2.30
CA SER A 25 -2.15 -21.65 0.96
C SER A 25 -2.22 -20.54 -0.10
N ARG A 26 -2.98 -19.47 0.16
CA ARG A 26 -3.07 -18.30 -0.73
C ARG A 26 -1.69 -17.66 -0.95
N ILE A 27 -0.94 -17.41 0.13
CA ILE A 27 0.40 -16.83 0.07
C ILE A 27 1.36 -17.74 -0.70
N LEU A 28 1.38 -19.04 -0.41
CA LEU A 28 2.24 -20.01 -1.07
C LEU A 28 1.93 -20.12 -2.56
N ASN A 29 0.63 -20.10 -2.92
CA ASN A 29 0.20 -20.10 -4.31
C ASN A 29 0.67 -18.82 -5.03
N SER A 30 0.48 -17.65 -4.44
CA SER A 30 0.98 -16.37 -4.97
C SER A 30 2.50 -16.37 -5.14
N ARG A 31 3.25 -16.91 -4.16
CA ARG A 31 4.72 -17.06 -4.26
C ARG A 31 5.14 -17.93 -5.44
N ARG A 32 4.45 -19.06 -5.66
CA ARG A 32 4.73 -19.99 -6.76
C ARG A 32 4.44 -19.39 -8.13
N HIS A 33 3.39 -18.58 -8.24
CA HIS A 33 2.93 -17.98 -9.50
C HIS A 33 3.38 -16.52 -9.70
N ARG A 34 4.33 -16.06 -8.90
CA ARG A 34 4.88 -14.71 -9.01
C ARG A 34 5.41 -14.42 -10.41
N LYS A 35 5.27 -13.18 -10.85
CA LYS A 35 5.66 -12.75 -12.20
C LYS A 35 6.98 -12.00 -12.17
N ARG A 36 7.78 -12.14 -13.24
CA ARG A 36 9.00 -11.36 -13.46
C ARG A 36 8.61 -9.93 -13.87
N ALA A 37 8.21 -9.15 -12.88
CA ALA A 37 7.69 -7.80 -13.02
C ALA A 37 8.10 -6.94 -11.82
N VAL A 38 7.99 -5.63 -12.00
CA VAL A 38 8.10 -4.62 -10.94
C VAL A 38 6.71 -4.06 -10.67
N GLY A 39 6.23 -4.21 -9.43
CA GLY A 39 4.97 -3.62 -8.99
C GLY A 39 5.23 -2.38 -8.14
N PHE A 40 4.64 -1.26 -8.53
CA PHE A 40 4.71 0.03 -7.85
C PHE A 40 3.39 0.25 -7.09
N PHE A 41 3.46 0.20 -5.77
CA PHE A 41 2.32 0.50 -4.90
C PHE A 41 2.17 1.99 -4.76
N HIS A 42 1.13 2.53 -5.40
CA HIS A 42 0.84 3.95 -5.41
C HIS A 42 -0.67 4.21 -5.53
N PRO A 43 -1.44 4.13 -4.42
CA PRO A 43 -2.91 4.18 -4.45
C PRO A 43 -3.52 5.48 -5.01
N TYR A 44 -2.74 6.57 -5.13
CA TYR A 44 -3.18 7.89 -5.59
C TYR A 44 -2.32 8.35 -6.76
N THR A 45 -2.82 8.20 -7.98
CA THR A 45 -2.08 8.53 -9.23
C THR A 45 -2.65 9.74 -9.94
N ASN A 46 -3.45 10.56 -9.25
CA ASN A 46 -4.14 11.72 -9.79
C ASN A 46 -4.12 12.96 -8.88
N ASP A 47 -3.35 12.95 -7.79
CA ASP A 47 -3.30 14.05 -6.81
C ASP A 47 -2.37 15.20 -7.24
N GLY A 48 -1.46 14.95 -8.20
CA GLY A 48 -0.41 15.90 -8.60
C GLY A 48 0.73 16.05 -7.57
N GLY A 49 0.89 15.09 -6.66
CA GLY A 49 1.83 15.18 -5.53
C GLY A 49 3.28 14.81 -5.87
N GLY A 50 4.22 15.17 -4.99
CA GLY A 50 5.64 14.83 -5.15
C GLY A 50 5.91 13.32 -5.18
N GLY A 51 5.09 12.51 -4.49
CA GLY A 51 5.17 11.04 -4.53
C GLY A 51 4.91 10.47 -5.93
N GLU A 52 4.00 11.07 -6.70
CA GLU A 52 3.74 10.63 -8.08
C GLU A 52 4.94 10.90 -8.99
N ARG A 53 5.65 12.03 -8.80
CA ARG A 53 6.90 12.26 -9.54
C ARG A 53 7.93 11.16 -9.29
N VAL A 54 8.05 10.71 -8.04
CA VAL A 54 8.93 9.58 -7.69
C VAL A 54 8.48 8.30 -8.39
N LEU A 55 7.17 7.99 -8.37
CA LEU A 55 6.59 6.86 -9.10
C LEU A 55 7.00 6.90 -10.58
N TRP A 56 6.76 8.02 -11.27
CA TRP A 56 7.01 8.10 -12.70
C TRP A 56 8.48 8.04 -13.06
N CYS A 57 9.35 8.73 -12.30
CA CYS A 57 10.79 8.62 -12.47
C CYS A 57 11.29 7.19 -12.25
N ALA A 58 10.76 6.48 -11.24
CA ALA A 58 11.14 5.09 -10.97
C ALA A 58 10.65 4.13 -12.06
N VAL A 59 9.42 4.29 -12.55
CA VAL A 59 8.89 3.52 -13.68
C VAL A 59 9.76 3.74 -14.92
N LYS A 60 10.09 4.99 -15.25
CA LYS A 60 10.95 5.33 -16.39
C LYS A 60 12.32 4.68 -16.27
N ALA A 61 12.99 4.85 -15.13
CA ALA A 61 14.32 4.29 -14.90
C ALA A 61 14.34 2.76 -15.04
N ILE A 62 13.31 2.07 -14.53
CA ILE A 62 13.19 0.61 -14.69
C ILE A 62 12.95 0.22 -16.16
N GLN A 63 12.15 0.98 -16.91
CA GLN A 63 11.93 0.72 -18.33
C GLN A 63 13.19 0.94 -19.16
N GLU A 64 14.02 1.93 -18.82
CA GLU A 64 15.29 2.21 -19.50
C GLU A 64 16.34 1.13 -19.19
N GLU A 65 16.46 0.72 -17.93
CA GLU A 65 17.46 -0.26 -17.49
C GLU A 65 17.09 -1.69 -17.90
N ILE A 66 15.80 -2.04 -17.87
CA ILE A 66 15.31 -3.39 -18.19
C ILE A 66 14.12 -3.29 -19.16
N PRO A 67 14.37 -3.06 -20.45
CA PRO A 67 13.31 -2.80 -21.43
C PRO A 67 12.27 -3.91 -21.58
N ASP A 68 12.50 -5.15 -21.15
CA ASP A 68 11.51 -6.23 -21.28
C ASP A 68 10.70 -6.48 -19.99
N ILE A 69 10.93 -5.72 -18.91
CA ILE A 69 10.24 -5.97 -17.64
C ILE A 69 8.86 -5.31 -17.58
N ASP A 70 7.87 -6.07 -17.14
CA ASP A 70 6.54 -5.53 -16.87
C ASP A 70 6.57 -4.57 -15.68
N CYS A 71 6.08 -3.34 -15.88
CA CYS A 71 5.84 -2.37 -14.83
C CYS A 71 4.35 -2.31 -14.52
N ILE A 72 3.99 -2.65 -13.27
CA ILE A 72 2.61 -2.67 -12.78
C ILE A 72 2.43 -1.54 -11.78
N VAL A 73 1.39 -0.72 -11.93
CA VAL A 73 1.02 0.31 -10.97
C VAL A 73 -0.24 -0.14 -10.23
N TYR A 74 -0.14 -0.32 -8.91
CA TYR A 74 -1.29 -0.55 -8.07
C TYR A 74 -1.89 0.79 -7.66
N THR A 75 -3.08 1.09 -8.16
CA THR A 75 -3.75 2.38 -7.97
C THR A 75 -5.19 2.19 -7.51
N GLY A 76 -5.69 3.09 -6.66
CA GLY A 76 -7.12 3.16 -6.33
C GLY A 76 -7.92 4.04 -7.29
N ASP A 77 -7.27 4.62 -8.32
CA ASP A 77 -7.93 5.42 -9.34
C ASP A 77 -8.58 4.50 -10.39
N HIS A 78 -9.88 4.26 -10.26
CA HIS A 78 -10.62 3.36 -11.16
C HIS A 78 -10.71 3.85 -12.62
N ASP A 79 -10.46 5.14 -12.86
CA ASP A 79 -10.37 5.75 -14.19
C ASP A 79 -8.96 5.63 -14.81
N ALA A 80 -7.97 5.09 -14.07
CA ALA A 80 -6.62 4.94 -14.56
C ALA A 80 -6.51 3.81 -15.59
N SER A 81 -6.28 4.15 -16.85
CA SER A 81 -5.83 3.23 -17.89
C SER A 81 -4.32 3.35 -18.06
N PRO A 82 -3.63 2.35 -18.65
CA PRO A 82 -2.21 2.46 -18.96
C PRO A 82 -1.85 3.76 -19.69
N GLN A 83 -2.68 4.16 -20.66
CA GLN A 83 -2.49 5.37 -21.45
C GLN A 83 -2.70 6.63 -20.60
N SER A 84 -3.74 6.66 -19.75
CA SER A 84 -3.95 7.83 -18.90
C SER A 84 -2.84 7.97 -17.85
N LEU A 85 -2.29 6.87 -17.32
CA LEU A 85 -1.12 6.93 -16.44
C LEU A 85 0.13 7.49 -17.15
N ALA A 86 0.40 7.06 -18.38
CA ALA A 86 1.52 7.58 -19.17
C ALA A 86 1.34 9.07 -19.53
N ALA A 87 0.12 9.47 -19.85
CA ALA A 87 -0.23 10.87 -20.06
C ALA A 87 -0.01 11.69 -18.79
N ARG A 88 -0.53 11.26 -17.63
CA ARG A 88 -0.31 11.93 -16.34
C ARG A 88 1.18 12.10 -16.01
N ALA A 89 2.00 11.08 -16.26
CA ALA A 89 3.46 11.15 -16.07
C ALA A 89 4.11 12.26 -16.92
N THR A 90 3.69 12.37 -18.19
CA THR A 90 4.22 13.36 -19.13
C THR A 90 3.67 14.76 -18.84
N ASP A 91 2.35 14.89 -18.77
CA ASP A 91 1.65 16.18 -18.71
C ASP A 91 1.87 16.90 -17.39
N ARG A 92 1.93 16.16 -16.27
CA ARG A 92 2.06 16.77 -14.93
C ARG A 92 3.50 16.87 -14.45
N PHE A 93 4.36 15.95 -14.87
CA PHE A 93 5.70 15.81 -14.31
C PHE A 93 6.83 15.89 -15.34
N GLY A 94 6.52 15.99 -16.63
CA GLY A 94 7.51 16.00 -17.71
C GLY A 94 8.25 14.66 -17.86
N VAL A 95 7.69 13.57 -17.34
CA VAL A 95 8.33 12.25 -17.36
C VAL A 95 7.74 11.40 -18.48
N GLN A 96 8.42 11.42 -19.63
CA GLN A 96 8.04 10.58 -20.77
C GLN A 96 8.47 9.13 -20.52
N LEU A 97 7.47 8.25 -20.37
CA LEU A 97 7.68 6.80 -20.23
C LEU A 97 7.94 6.16 -21.60
N LEU A 98 8.75 5.10 -21.64
CA LEU A 98 9.05 4.35 -22.86
C LEU A 98 7.82 3.56 -23.34
N ARG A 99 7.00 3.11 -22.38
CA ARG A 99 5.70 2.50 -22.66
C ARG A 99 4.69 2.72 -21.52
N PRO A 100 3.38 2.67 -21.82
CA PRO A 100 2.35 2.67 -20.79
C PRO A 100 2.54 1.56 -19.74
N PRO A 101 2.56 1.88 -18.43
CA PRO A 101 2.59 0.86 -17.38
C PRO A 101 1.22 0.18 -17.26
N LYS A 102 1.19 -1.09 -16.84
CA LYS A 102 -0.08 -1.80 -16.60
C LYS A 102 -0.70 -1.31 -15.29
N ALA A 103 -2.01 -1.16 -15.25
CA ALA A 103 -2.73 -0.77 -14.04
C ALA A 103 -3.36 -1.99 -13.35
N VAL A 104 -3.26 -2.04 -12.03
CA VAL A 104 -4.05 -2.94 -11.17
C VAL A 104 -4.88 -2.06 -10.23
N HIS A 105 -6.20 -2.10 -10.42
CA HIS A 105 -7.13 -1.29 -9.63
C HIS A 105 -7.36 -1.90 -8.25
N LEU A 106 -7.29 -1.04 -7.24
CA LEU A 106 -7.52 -1.38 -5.83
C LEU A 106 -8.86 -0.80 -5.37
N TYR A 107 -9.72 -1.61 -4.80
CA TYR A 107 -11.06 -1.23 -4.36
C TYR A 107 -11.12 -0.90 -2.87
N LYS A 108 -10.06 -1.22 -2.13
CA LYS A 108 -9.99 -1.00 -0.67
C LYS A 108 -9.27 0.29 -0.29
N ARG A 109 -9.07 1.24 -1.21
CA ARG A 109 -8.36 2.51 -0.94
C ARG A 109 -8.95 3.29 0.24
N LYS A 110 -10.27 3.24 0.44
CA LYS A 110 -10.93 3.88 1.60
C LYS A 110 -10.28 3.58 2.96
N TRP A 111 -9.67 2.41 3.13
CA TRP A 111 -9.03 2.04 4.41
C TRP A 111 -7.69 2.76 4.65
N VAL A 112 -7.13 3.47 3.67
CA VAL A 112 -5.97 4.34 3.90
C VAL A 112 -6.33 5.82 3.93
N GLU A 113 -7.61 6.16 3.77
CA GLU A 113 -8.12 7.54 3.83
C GLU A 113 -8.32 7.98 5.29
N GLU A 114 -7.95 9.23 5.59
CA GLU A 114 -8.06 9.77 6.95
C GLU A 114 -9.50 9.88 7.44
N SER A 115 -10.43 10.18 6.53
CA SER A 115 -11.86 10.34 6.79
C SER A 115 -12.52 9.06 7.31
N THR A 116 -11.93 7.90 7.04
CA THR A 116 -12.39 6.60 7.54
C THR A 116 -12.20 6.45 9.05
N TYR A 117 -11.29 7.22 9.65
CA TYR A 117 -10.89 7.04 11.04
C TYR A 117 -11.08 8.34 11.84
N PRO A 118 -12.20 8.51 12.55
CA PRO A 118 -12.43 9.70 13.38
C PRO A 118 -11.47 9.79 14.58
N ARG A 119 -10.84 8.68 14.97
CA ARG A 119 -9.83 8.60 16.03
C ARG A 119 -8.75 7.59 15.64
N PHE A 120 -7.54 7.77 16.18
CA PHE A 120 -6.38 6.91 15.93
C PHE A 120 -6.06 6.74 14.43
N THR A 121 -6.24 7.80 13.65
CA THR A 121 -6.13 7.82 12.19
C THR A 121 -4.85 7.16 11.68
N MET A 122 -3.69 7.49 12.27
CA MET A 122 -2.41 6.89 11.85
C MET A 122 -2.34 5.36 12.05
N ILE A 123 -2.91 4.84 13.14
CA ILE A 123 -3.00 3.39 13.38
C ILE A 123 -3.98 2.78 12.39
N GLY A 124 -5.13 3.41 12.19
CA GLY A 124 -6.13 3.01 11.22
C GLY A 124 -5.56 2.88 9.81
N GLN A 125 -4.92 3.93 9.30
CA GLN A 125 -4.28 3.95 7.99
C GLN A 125 -3.14 2.93 7.88
N SER A 126 -2.36 2.74 8.93
CA SER A 126 -1.30 1.71 8.95
C SER A 126 -1.90 0.31 8.78
N LEU A 127 -2.96 -0.02 9.51
CA LEU A 127 -3.69 -1.29 9.36
C LEU A 127 -4.42 -1.39 8.01
N GLY A 128 -5.00 -0.29 7.53
CA GLY A 128 -5.64 -0.25 6.22
C GLY A 128 -4.67 -0.49 5.07
N SER A 129 -3.42 -0.03 5.19
CA SER A 129 -2.38 -0.28 4.19
C SER A 129 -2.02 -1.77 4.09
N ILE A 130 -2.12 -2.53 5.19
CA ILE A 130 -1.97 -4.00 5.19
C ILE A 130 -3.08 -4.62 4.33
N LEU A 131 -4.33 -4.20 4.53
CA LEU A 131 -5.47 -4.72 3.76
C LEU A 131 -5.36 -4.37 2.27
N LEU A 132 -4.92 -3.15 1.97
CA LEU A 132 -4.77 -2.65 0.62
C LEU A 132 -3.61 -3.33 -0.12
N SER A 133 -2.47 -3.53 0.54
CA SER A 133 -1.35 -4.28 -0.04
C SER A 133 -1.66 -5.77 -0.19
N TRP A 134 -2.43 -6.36 0.72
CA TRP A 134 -2.93 -7.73 0.56
C TRP A 134 -3.81 -7.86 -0.68
N GLU A 135 -4.71 -6.91 -0.93
CA GLU A 135 -5.49 -6.84 -2.17
C GLU A 135 -4.58 -6.77 -3.40
N ALA A 136 -3.65 -5.80 -3.42
CA ALA A 136 -2.71 -5.61 -4.52
C ALA A 136 -1.92 -6.89 -4.87
N LEU A 137 -1.33 -7.52 -3.85
CA LEU A 137 -0.48 -8.70 -4.02
C LEU A 137 -1.27 -9.98 -4.32
N SER A 138 -2.52 -10.06 -3.86
CA SER A 138 -3.44 -11.14 -4.23
C SER A 138 -3.89 -11.04 -5.68
N SER A 139 -4.02 -9.82 -6.22
CA SER A 139 -4.37 -9.58 -7.62
C SER A 139 -3.20 -9.81 -8.56
N PHE A 140 -2.01 -9.31 -8.20
CA PHE A 140 -0.79 -9.50 -8.98
C PHE A 140 0.42 -9.56 -8.05
N THR A 141 1.18 -10.65 -8.06
CA THR A 141 2.38 -10.81 -7.23
C THR A 141 3.67 -10.62 -8.07
N PRO A 142 4.41 -9.51 -7.89
CA PRO A 142 5.59 -9.21 -8.69
C PRO A 142 6.87 -9.83 -8.08
N LEU A 143 7.98 -9.70 -8.80
CA LEU A 143 9.29 -10.07 -8.27
C LEU A 143 9.80 -8.98 -7.31
N HIS A 144 9.69 -7.72 -7.74
CA HIS A 144 10.05 -6.54 -6.98
C HIS A 144 8.81 -5.71 -6.67
N TYR A 145 8.66 -5.33 -5.41
CA TYR A 145 7.59 -4.48 -4.92
C TYR A 145 8.19 -3.15 -4.48
N PHE A 146 7.79 -2.08 -5.14
CA PHE A 146 8.21 -0.71 -4.89
C PHE A 146 7.11 0.04 -4.15
N ASP A 147 7.41 0.59 -2.99
CA ASP A 147 6.55 1.57 -2.35
C ASP A 147 7.05 2.98 -2.63
N THR A 148 6.16 3.79 -3.21
CA THR A 148 6.42 5.20 -3.56
C THR A 148 5.44 6.14 -2.87
N SER A 149 4.52 5.61 -2.08
CA SER A 149 3.55 6.38 -1.29
C SER A 149 3.91 6.46 0.20
N GLY A 150 4.81 5.60 0.70
CA GLY A 150 5.30 5.65 2.08
C GLY A 150 4.50 4.79 3.07
N TYR A 151 3.86 3.73 2.59
CA TYR A 151 3.13 2.79 3.44
C TYR A 151 4.04 1.67 3.96
N ALA A 152 4.80 1.95 5.02
CA ALA A 152 5.78 1.01 5.59
C ALA A 152 5.20 -0.35 6.03
N PHE A 153 3.95 -0.39 6.46
CA PHE A 153 3.29 -1.61 6.92
C PHE A 153 2.95 -2.59 5.78
N THR A 154 3.11 -2.16 4.52
CA THR A 154 2.99 -3.05 3.36
C THR A 154 4.21 -3.95 3.19
N TYR A 155 5.37 -3.58 3.75
CA TYR A 155 6.64 -4.27 3.47
C TYR A 155 6.66 -5.70 4.00
N PRO A 156 6.24 -5.97 5.25
CA PRO A 156 6.15 -7.35 5.74
C PRO A 156 5.18 -8.19 4.90
N ILE A 157 4.09 -7.59 4.41
CA ILE A 157 3.12 -8.28 3.56
C ILE A 157 3.73 -8.60 2.19
N ALA A 158 4.41 -7.65 1.55
CA ALA A 158 5.12 -7.90 0.31
C ALA A 158 6.21 -8.99 0.47
N ARG A 159 6.99 -8.95 1.56
CA ARG A 159 7.94 -10.02 1.91
C ARG A 159 7.23 -11.37 2.13
N LEU A 160 6.08 -11.36 2.78
CA LEU A 160 5.26 -12.55 2.97
C LEU A 160 4.76 -13.12 1.63
N PHE A 161 4.48 -12.30 0.62
CA PHE A 161 4.18 -12.77 -0.75
C PHE A 161 5.45 -13.11 -1.57
N GLY A 162 6.63 -13.01 -0.97
CA GLY A 162 7.91 -13.36 -1.57
C GLY A 162 8.59 -12.21 -2.33
N CYS A 163 8.00 -11.01 -2.39
CA CYS A 163 8.55 -9.85 -3.09
C CYS A 163 9.88 -9.39 -2.48
N LYS A 164 10.80 -8.94 -3.35
CA LYS A 164 11.90 -8.06 -2.93
C LYS A 164 11.32 -6.67 -2.76
N VAL A 165 11.42 -6.11 -1.55
CA VAL A 165 10.85 -4.80 -1.23
C VAL A 165 11.88 -3.71 -1.46
N VAL A 166 11.49 -2.68 -2.21
CA VAL A 166 12.21 -1.43 -2.40
C VAL A 166 11.25 -0.31 -1.99
N CYS A 167 11.74 0.72 -1.33
CA CYS A 167 10.91 1.85 -0.95
C CYS A 167 11.64 3.17 -1.16
N TYR A 168 10.86 4.20 -1.47
CA TYR A 168 11.28 5.58 -1.35
C TYR A 168 10.46 6.25 -0.25
N THR A 169 11.12 6.54 0.87
CA THR A 169 10.48 7.18 2.03
C THR A 169 11.11 8.56 2.22
N HIS A 170 10.44 9.60 1.71
CA HIS A 170 10.93 10.97 1.83
C HIS A 170 10.76 11.54 3.24
N TYR A 171 9.61 11.26 3.87
CA TYR A 171 9.31 11.64 5.25
C TYR A 171 8.93 10.39 6.06
N PRO A 172 9.35 10.30 7.33
CA PRO A 172 8.86 9.24 8.21
C PRO A 172 7.36 9.42 8.44
N THR A 173 6.66 8.31 8.73
CA THR A 173 5.22 8.30 9.06
C THR A 173 4.85 9.31 10.16
N ILE A 174 5.78 9.58 11.09
CA ILE A 174 5.65 10.62 12.11
C ILE A 174 6.94 11.44 12.10
N SER A 175 6.84 12.75 11.86
CA SER A 175 7.98 13.67 11.92
C SER A 175 8.20 14.25 13.33
N LEU A 176 9.42 14.71 13.61
CA LEU A 176 9.73 15.40 14.87
C LEU A 176 8.90 16.67 15.05
N ASP A 177 8.54 17.33 13.97
CA ASP A 177 7.64 18.49 13.99
C ASP A 177 6.23 18.10 14.40
N MET A 178 5.71 16.96 13.93
CA MET A 178 4.40 16.43 14.37
C MET A 178 4.41 16.14 15.88
N ILE A 179 5.48 15.51 16.40
CA ILE A 179 5.63 15.24 17.84
C ILE A 179 5.69 16.56 18.63
N SER A 180 6.49 17.51 18.14
CA SER A 180 6.65 18.82 18.76
C SER A 180 5.33 19.60 18.82
N ARG A 181 4.48 19.49 17.79
CA ARG A 181 3.14 20.11 17.75
C ARG A 181 2.21 19.52 18.80
N VAL A 182 2.18 18.20 18.95
CA VAL A 182 1.39 17.52 19.99
C VAL A 182 1.88 17.95 21.37
N ARG A 183 3.20 17.98 21.59
CA ARG A 183 3.80 18.45 22.85
C ARG A 183 3.42 19.89 23.18
N ARG A 184 3.35 20.77 22.18
CA ARG A 184 2.97 22.18 22.34
C ARG A 184 1.46 22.41 22.39
N ARG A 185 0.63 21.38 22.14
CA ARG A 185 -0.84 21.46 22.03
C ARG A 185 -1.31 22.57 21.08
N SER A 186 -0.61 22.77 19.97
CA SER A 186 -0.97 23.81 19.00
C SER A 186 -2.16 23.37 18.16
N SER A 187 -3.23 24.16 18.07
CA SER A 187 -4.41 23.88 17.23
C SER A 187 -4.11 24.12 15.75
N MET A 188 -4.49 23.18 14.88
CA MET A 188 -4.33 23.26 13.42
C MET A 188 -5.45 22.45 12.73
N TYR A 189 -5.49 22.47 11.39
CA TYR A 189 -6.50 21.75 10.59
C TYR A 189 -6.47 20.22 10.76
N ASN A 190 -5.39 19.66 11.32
CA ASN A 190 -5.15 18.21 11.38
C ASN A 190 -5.09 17.65 12.81
N ASN A 191 -5.51 18.39 13.84
CA ASN A 191 -5.64 17.86 15.19
C ASN A 191 -6.91 18.35 15.90
N ASP A 192 -7.55 17.44 16.62
CA ASP A 192 -8.79 17.71 17.35
C ASP A 192 -8.55 18.76 18.46
N ALA A 193 -9.48 19.71 18.59
CA ALA A 193 -9.42 20.76 19.61
C ALA A 193 -9.40 20.20 21.04
N SER A 194 -9.92 19.00 21.28
CA SER A 194 -9.79 18.29 22.57
C SER A 194 -8.35 17.88 22.88
N ILE A 195 -7.52 17.60 21.86
CA ILE A 195 -6.09 17.29 22.02
C ILE A 195 -5.27 18.59 22.19
N ALA A 196 -5.72 19.69 21.56
CA ALA A 196 -5.06 20.99 21.60
C ALA A 196 -5.43 21.86 22.82
N ARG A 197 -6.43 21.47 23.64
CA ARG A 197 -6.85 22.25 24.81
C ARG A 197 -5.84 22.13 25.98
N ARG A 198 -5.61 23.26 26.67
CA ARG A 198 -4.76 23.34 27.87
C ARG A 198 -5.39 22.59 29.04
#